data_AF-A0A3N2KGH0-F1
#
_entry.id   AF-A0A3N2KGH0-F1
#
_cell.length_a   1.000
_cell.length_b   1.000
_cell.length_c   1.000
_cell.angle_alpha   90.00
_cell.angle_beta   90.00
_cell.angle_gamma   90.00
#
_symmetry.space_group_name_H-M   'P 1'
#
loop_
_entity.id
_entity.type
_entity.pdbx_description
1 polymer ?
#
loop_
_entity_poly.entity_id
_entity_poly.type
_entity_poly.pdbx_seq_one_letter_code
_entity_poly.pdbx_strand_id
1 'polypeptide(L)'
;MQIRPIRTNGDLGCWQVGPDELRRRIKQGRVRLGSKTDYGYVVNYLPDGEYSKISNGQFSIIRYADDGSIIATQSIEIDDESLAPSLWKVASHDASANGSTLIRKFLSDKRFEFPKSLYAVHDTLRFFVANKPNAVIVDFFAGSGTTLHAVNLLNAEDGGKRRCIMVTNNEVGEATERELTAKGFKPGDEEWENLGIARYVNWPRTVASITGLDVKGQPIKGEYLTYLTTEKESNRRFQQISFVKDYSSLNLSEKKDLVAMLSKGTIAKSSVEDDASYIVDNDSAIAILLDEAAASDWLDELEGQDGIRDFIICTADKKLFNSLKRSISESLGTFKEQVPMTLSMSQGFKTNAIFFKLGFLDKQAVQMGRQFTEMLPLLWMKSGAYGACPQVDSDSIPAMLILPQNKFAVLTNENEFGAFSDALATTNDIETVYIVTDSERGYREMVAQLRVRNSYQLYRDYLDNFTINTKGSI
;
A
#
# COMPACT_ATOMS: atom_id res chain seq x y z
N MET A 1 5.13 -31.19 -40.02
CA MET A 1 6.10 -30.30 -39.36
C MET A 1 5.47 -29.86 -38.03
N GLN A 2 6.13 -30.10 -36.89
CA GLN A 2 5.58 -29.77 -35.57
C GLN A 2 5.74 -28.25 -35.33
N ILE A 3 4.63 -27.52 -35.22
CA ILE A 3 4.65 -26.10 -34.85
C ILE A 3 5.15 -26.01 -33.41
N ARG A 4 6.23 -25.27 -33.16
CA ARG A 4 6.81 -25.06 -31.82
C ARG A 4 6.52 -23.64 -31.34
N PRO A 5 6.27 -23.41 -30.04
CA PRO A 5 6.08 -22.07 -29.51
C PRO A 5 7.40 -21.29 -29.62
N ILE A 6 7.32 -19.99 -29.92
CA ILE A 6 8.49 -19.11 -30.02
C ILE A 6 8.63 -18.35 -28.70
N ARG A 7 9.82 -18.39 -28.10
CA ARG A 7 10.14 -17.65 -26.88
C ARG A 7 10.40 -16.17 -27.20
N THR A 8 10.39 -15.32 -26.18
CA THR A 8 10.64 -13.87 -26.33
C THR A 8 12.02 -13.53 -26.91
N ASN A 9 12.98 -14.44 -26.80
CA ASN A 9 14.32 -14.32 -27.38
C ASN A 9 14.43 -14.91 -28.81
N GLY A 10 13.33 -15.37 -29.41
CA GLY A 10 13.29 -15.96 -30.75
C GLY A 10 13.53 -17.47 -30.81
N ASP A 11 13.88 -18.13 -29.70
CA ASP A 11 14.15 -19.56 -29.68
C ASP A 11 12.89 -20.42 -29.77
N LEU A 12 13.02 -21.63 -30.35
CA LEU A 12 11.96 -22.63 -30.36
C LEU A 12 11.83 -23.30 -28.98
N GLY A 13 10.65 -23.17 -28.36
CA GLY A 13 10.27 -23.86 -27.15
C GLY A 13 9.63 -25.24 -27.39
N CYS A 14 9.21 -25.88 -26.30
CA CYS A 14 8.44 -27.11 -26.31
C CYS A 14 7.06 -26.85 -25.71
N TRP A 15 6.02 -27.44 -26.30
CA TRP A 15 4.70 -27.47 -25.67
C TRP A 15 4.76 -28.29 -24.39
N GLN A 16 4.23 -27.74 -23.30
CA GLN A 16 4.12 -28.44 -22.01
C GLN A 16 2.97 -29.46 -21.98
N VAL A 17 2.07 -29.40 -22.97
CA VAL A 17 0.86 -30.20 -23.05
C VAL A 17 0.74 -30.81 -24.44
N GLY A 18 0.47 -32.11 -24.50
CA GLY A 18 0.22 -32.82 -25.76
C GLY A 18 -1.14 -32.49 -26.39
N PRO A 19 -1.36 -32.79 -27.68
CA PRO A 19 -2.58 -32.42 -28.40
C PRO A 19 -3.88 -32.93 -27.75
N ASP A 20 -3.90 -34.17 -27.27
CA ASP A 20 -5.12 -34.76 -26.69
C ASP A 20 -5.45 -34.17 -25.32
N GLU A 21 -4.42 -33.92 -24.51
CA GLU A 21 -4.56 -33.23 -23.24
C GLU A 21 -4.99 -31.77 -23.43
N LEU A 22 -4.51 -31.10 -24.46
CA LEU A 22 -4.95 -29.74 -24.81
C LEU A 22 -6.44 -29.73 -25.19
N ARG A 23 -6.88 -30.68 -26.04
CA ARG A 23 -8.31 -30.83 -26.38
C ARG A 23 -9.18 -31.12 -25.16
N ARG A 24 -8.70 -31.95 -24.24
CA ARG A 24 -9.38 -32.23 -22.97
C ARG A 24 -9.53 -30.94 -22.15
N ARG A 25 -8.46 -30.16 -22.02
CA ARG A 25 -8.49 -28.88 -21.29
C ARG A 25 -9.40 -27.86 -21.95
N ILE A 26 -9.45 -27.78 -23.28
CA ILE A 26 -10.40 -26.91 -24.00
C ILE A 26 -11.84 -27.29 -23.65
N LYS A 27 -12.20 -28.58 -23.69
CA LYS A 27 -13.54 -29.06 -23.32
C LYS A 27 -13.91 -28.78 -21.86
N GLN A 28 -12.90 -28.72 -20.98
CA GLN A 28 -13.06 -28.38 -19.57
C GLN A 28 -13.11 -26.86 -19.33
N GLY A 29 -13.01 -26.03 -20.36
CA GLY A 29 -12.92 -24.58 -20.25
C GLY A 29 -11.63 -24.08 -19.59
N ARG A 30 -10.56 -24.87 -19.66
CA ARG A 30 -9.28 -24.57 -19.01
C ARG A 30 -8.28 -23.87 -19.93
N VAL A 31 -8.67 -23.46 -21.13
CA VAL A 31 -7.76 -22.86 -22.12
C VAL A 31 -8.33 -21.54 -22.58
N ARG A 32 -7.47 -20.52 -22.64
CA ARG A 32 -7.81 -19.16 -23.08
C ARG A 32 -6.75 -18.63 -24.03
N LEU A 33 -7.18 -17.91 -25.06
CA LEU A 33 -6.27 -17.17 -25.93
C LEU A 33 -6.00 -15.77 -25.36
N GLY A 34 -4.73 -15.38 -25.33
CA GLY A 34 -4.31 -14.01 -25.06
C GLY A 34 -4.52 -13.10 -26.27
N SER A 35 -4.08 -11.85 -26.16
CA SER A 35 -4.14 -10.89 -27.26
C SER A 35 -3.35 -11.36 -28.49
N LYS A 36 -3.79 -10.92 -29.67
CA LYS A 36 -3.07 -11.16 -30.93
C LYS A 36 -1.69 -10.49 -30.88
N THR A 37 -0.67 -11.22 -31.29
CA THR A 37 0.73 -10.81 -31.39
C THR A 37 1.21 -10.97 -32.84
N ASP A 38 2.36 -10.39 -33.16
CA ASP A 38 2.97 -10.49 -34.51
C ASP A 38 3.34 -11.93 -34.89
N TYR A 39 3.45 -12.83 -33.91
CA TYR A 39 3.77 -14.25 -34.08
C TYR A 39 2.57 -15.17 -33.76
N GLY A 40 1.35 -14.64 -33.68
CA GLY A 40 0.12 -15.41 -33.46
C GLY A 40 -0.56 -15.09 -32.13
N TYR A 41 -0.92 -16.11 -31.36
CA TYR A 41 -1.62 -15.94 -30.07
C TYR A 41 -0.87 -16.64 -28.95
N VAL A 42 -0.88 -16.05 -27.76
CA VAL A 42 -0.43 -16.72 -26.54
C VAL A 42 -1.56 -17.62 -26.04
N VAL A 43 -1.30 -18.92 -25.91
CA VAL A 43 -2.27 -19.89 -25.36
C VAL A 43 -1.99 -20.05 -23.87
N ASN A 44 -2.95 -19.65 -23.04
CA ASN A 44 -2.90 -19.86 -21.59
C ASN A 44 -3.77 -21.06 -21.24
N TYR A 45 -3.36 -21.87 -20.27
CA TYR A 45 -4.21 -22.93 -19.76
C TYR A 45 -4.09 -23.08 -18.24
N LEU A 46 -5.17 -23.53 -17.62
CA LEU A 46 -5.27 -23.78 -16.18
C LEU A 46 -4.67 -25.16 -15.85
N PRO A 47 -3.61 -25.25 -15.00
CA PRO A 47 -3.03 -26.52 -14.58
C PRO A 47 -3.99 -27.39 -13.76
N ASP A 48 -3.71 -28.68 -13.63
CA ASP A 48 -4.63 -29.62 -12.95
C ASP A 48 -4.81 -29.28 -11.46
N GLY A 49 -3.76 -28.79 -10.78
CA GLY A 49 -3.84 -28.36 -9.39
C GLY A 49 -4.83 -27.20 -9.17
N GLU A 50 -4.83 -26.20 -10.06
CA GLU A 50 -5.76 -25.08 -9.98
C GLU A 50 -7.19 -25.48 -10.38
N TYR A 51 -7.34 -26.35 -11.38
CA TYR A 51 -8.64 -26.90 -11.75
C TYR A 51 -9.24 -27.78 -10.64
N SER A 52 -8.39 -28.46 -9.86
CA SER A 52 -8.83 -29.30 -8.73
C SER A 52 -9.52 -28.48 -7.64
N LYS A 53 -9.14 -27.20 -7.48
CA LYS A 53 -9.78 -26.25 -6.55
C LYS A 53 -11.21 -25.89 -6.95
N ILE A 54 -11.59 -26.13 -8.20
CA ILE A 54 -12.97 -25.98 -8.67
C ILE A 54 -13.74 -27.26 -8.34
N SER A 55 -13.16 -28.43 -8.66
CA SER A 55 -13.80 -29.72 -8.39
C SER A 55 -13.97 -30.04 -6.90
N ASN A 56 -13.17 -29.45 -6.02
CA ASN A 56 -13.26 -29.65 -4.57
C ASN A 56 -14.12 -28.58 -3.86
N GLY A 57 -14.76 -27.67 -4.60
CA GLY A 57 -15.67 -26.65 -4.06
C GLY A 57 -15.00 -25.39 -3.50
N GLN A 58 -13.67 -25.26 -3.53
CA GLN A 58 -12.98 -24.04 -3.08
C GLN A 58 -13.23 -22.83 -3.99
N PHE A 59 -13.49 -23.08 -5.28
CA PHE A 59 -13.96 -22.10 -6.24
C PHE A 59 -15.22 -22.61 -6.92
N SER A 60 -16.26 -21.77 -6.95
CA SER A 60 -17.46 -22.03 -7.73
C SER A 60 -17.32 -21.44 -9.13
N ILE A 61 -17.57 -22.23 -10.17
CA ILE A 61 -17.68 -21.72 -11.54
C ILE A 61 -18.89 -20.80 -11.59
N ILE A 62 -18.66 -19.52 -11.90
CA ILE A 62 -19.72 -18.52 -12.08
C ILE A 62 -20.31 -18.66 -13.49
N ARG A 63 -19.43 -18.75 -14.50
CA ARG A 63 -19.79 -18.82 -15.92
C ARG A 63 -18.61 -19.28 -16.78
N TYR A 64 -18.86 -19.44 -18.08
CA TYR A 64 -17.82 -19.60 -19.11
C TYR A 64 -17.76 -18.32 -19.96
N ALA A 65 -16.57 -17.91 -20.39
CA ALA A 65 -16.35 -16.82 -21.33
C ALA A 65 -16.72 -17.25 -22.77
N ASP A 66 -16.81 -16.28 -23.69
CA ASP A 66 -17.14 -16.52 -25.10
C ASP A 66 -16.17 -17.46 -25.82
N ASP A 67 -14.91 -17.52 -25.35
CA ASP A 67 -13.88 -18.45 -25.84
C ASP A 67 -13.95 -19.85 -25.19
N GLY A 68 -14.96 -20.08 -24.36
CA GLY A 68 -15.18 -21.32 -23.62
C GLY A 68 -14.38 -21.44 -22.31
N SER A 69 -13.60 -20.42 -21.92
CA SER A 69 -12.78 -20.49 -20.69
C SER A 69 -13.57 -20.26 -19.39
N ILE A 70 -13.19 -20.91 -18.30
CA ILE A 70 -13.86 -20.81 -16.99
C ILE A 70 -13.64 -19.44 -16.36
N ILE A 71 -14.73 -18.87 -15.84
CA ILE A 71 -14.72 -17.75 -14.89
C ILE A 71 -15.26 -18.28 -13.57
N ALA A 72 -14.41 -18.32 -12.54
CA ALA A 72 -14.76 -18.82 -11.22
C ALA A 72 -14.50 -17.74 -10.15
N THR A 73 -15.29 -17.77 -9.07
CA THR A 73 -15.07 -16.97 -7.86
C THR A 73 -14.71 -17.87 -6.71
N GLN A 74 -14.01 -17.33 -5.73
CA GLN A 74 -13.78 -18.00 -4.48
C GLN A 74 -15.12 -18.12 -3.74
N SER A 75 -15.46 -19.34 -3.32
CA SER A 75 -16.59 -19.59 -2.44
C SER A 75 -16.28 -18.88 -1.11
N ILE A 76 -17.04 -17.85 -0.74
CA ILE A 76 -16.80 -17.10 0.49
C ILE A 76 -17.39 -17.92 1.65
N GLU A 77 -16.67 -18.95 2.07
CA GLU A 77 -16.62 -19.34 3.47
C GLU A 77 -15.25 -18.87 3.97
N ILE A 78 -15.24 -17.69 4.59
CA ILE A 78 -14.06 -17.16 5.26
C ILE A 78 -13.95 -17.95 6.56
N ASP A 79 -13.16 -19.01 6.53
CA ASP A 79 -12.62 -19.58 7.75
C ASP A 79 -11.64 -18.54 8.32
N ASP A 80 -11.90 -18.07 9.55
CA ASP A 80 -11.23 -16.94 10.21
C ASP A 80 -9.72 -17.18 10.47
N GLU A 81 -9.22 -18.37 10.08
CA GLU A 81 -7.82 -18.82 10.22
C GLU A 81 -7.11 -19.11 8.89
N SER A 82 -7.60 -18.63 7.74
CA SER A 82 -6.88 -18.84 6.48
C SER A 82 -5.54 -18.08 6.46
N LEU A 83 -4.43 -18.83 6.40
CA LEU A 83 -3.10 -18.25 6.21
C LEU A 83 -3.05 -17.49 4.87
N ALA A 84 -2.60 -16.24 4.91
CA ALA A 84 -2.42 -15.45 3.70
C ALA A 84 -1.48 -16.20 2.71
N PRO A 85 -1.87 -16.33 1.43
CA PRO A 85 -1.05 -17.03 0.45
C PRO A 85 0.28 -16.29 0.26
N SER A 86 1.34 -17.03 -0.08
CA SER A 86 2.66 -16.45 -0.37
C SER A 86 2.72 -15.65 -1.67
N LEU A 87 1.69 -15.76 -2.54
CA LEU A 87 1.57 -15.04 -3.79
C LEU A 87 0.35 -14.12 -3.76
N TRP A 88 0.58 -12.82 -3.88
CA TRP A 88 -0.46 -11.81 -3.89
C TRP A 88 -0.75 -11.38 -5.33
N LYS A 89 -2.01 -11.53 -5.77
CA LYS A 89 -2.47 -11.16 -7.11
C LYS A 89 -3.40 -9.95 -7.05
N VAL A 90 -2.88 -8.84 -6.52
CA VAL A 90 -3.63 -7.58 -6.41
C VAL A 90 -3.01 -6.56 -7.36
N ALA A 91 -3.83 -5.91 -8.19
CA ALA A 91 -3.36 -4.97 -9.21
C ALA A 91 -2.57 -3.79 -8.62
N SER A 92 -2.96 -3.31 -7.43
CA SER A 92 -2.24 -2.24 -6.72
C SER A 92 -0.84 -2.66 -6.26
N HIS A 93 -0.55 -3.97 -6.14
CA HIS A 93 0.76 -4.47 -5.73
C HIS A 93 1.78 -4.51 -6.86
N ASP A 94 1.37 -4.22 -8.10
CA ASP A 94 2.29 -4.14 -9.23
C ASP A 94 3.35 -3.04 -9.04
N ALA A 95 4.63 -3.42 -9.12
CA ALA A 95 5.75 -2.52 -8.91
C ALA A 95 5.96 -1.53 -10.07
N SER A 96 5.54 -1.87 -11.29
CA SER A 96 5.72 -0.98 -12.45
C SER A 96 4.79 0.23 -12.37
N ALA A 97 3.51 -0.02 -12.10
CA ALA A 97 2.48 1.00 -11.93
C ALA A 97 2.63 1.72 -10.58
N ASN A 98 2.75 0.98 -9.48
CA ASN A 98 2.65 1.56 -8.13
C ASN A 98 3.99 1.70 -7.40
N GLY A 99 5.09 1.34 -8.05
CA GLY A 99 6.46 1.68 -7.66
C GLY A 99 7.05 2.70 -8.63
N SER A 100 7.37 2.27 -9.86
CA SER A 100 8.15 3.07 -10.82
C SER A 100 7.37 4.28 -11.34
N THR A 101 6.08 4.15 -11.64
CA THR A 101 5.27 5.29 -12.11
C THR A 101 4.94 6.25 -10.97
N LEU A 102 4.71 5.71 -9.77
CA LEU A 102 4.50 6.51 -8.57
C LEU A 102 5.73 7.36 -8.25
N ILE A 103 6.93 6.76 -8.14
CA ILE A 103 8.14 7.50 -7.72
C ILE A 103 8.53 8.62 -8.69
N ARG A 104 8.23 8.47 -10.00
CA ARG A 104 8.47 9.52 -11.01
C ARG A 104 7.72 10.81 -10.72
N LYS A 105 6.56 10.75 -10.04
CA LYS A 105 5.82 11.95 -9.63
C LYS A 105 6.56 12.78 -8.57
N PHE A 106 7.42 12.15 -7.77
CA PHE A 106 8.17 12.76 -6.68
C PHE A 106 9.52 13.28 -7.16
N LEU A 107 10.19 12.48 -7.99
CA LEU A 107 11.59 12.73 -8.40
C LEU A 107 11.72 13.43 -9.77
N SER A 108 10.61 13.64 -10.46
CA SER A 108 10.51 14.18 -11.84
C SER A 108 11.21 13.37 -12.95
N ASP A 109 12.19 12.52 -12.62
CA ASP A 109 12.99 11.73 -13.55
C ASP A 109 13.04 10.25 -13.14
N LYS A 110 13.48 9.37 -14.05
CA LYS A 110 13.71 7.94 -13.74
C LYS A 110 15.05 7.78 -12.99
N ARG A 111 15.05 8.10 -11.70
CA ARG A 111 16.24 8.00 -10.82
C ARG A 111 16.44 6.62 -10.19
N PHE A 112 15.45 5.74 -10.26
CA PHE A 112 15.48 4.41 -9.64
C PHE A 112 14.68 3.41 -10.47
N GLU A 113 15.27 2.25 -10.74
CA GLU A 113 14.70 1.31 -11.72
C GLU A 113 13.64 0.38 -11.11
N PHE A 114 13.88 -0.10 -9.88
CA PHE A 114 13.10 -1.17 -9.28
C PHE A 114 12.58 -0.84 -7.87
N PRO A 115 11.85 0.28 -7.69
CA PRO A 115 11.17 0.53 -6.42
C PRO A 115 10.10 -0.55 -6.18
N LYS A 116 9.90 -0.91 -4.91
CA LYS A 116 8.76 -1.75 -4.54
C LYS A 116 7.46 -0.97 -4.74
N SER A 117 6.34 -1.67 -4.94
CA SER A 117 5.03 -1.04 -4.90
C SER A 117 4.77 -0.47 -3.51
N LEU A 118 4.28 0.78 -3.44
CA LEU A 118 3.83 1.40 -2.20
C LEU A 118 2.77 0.53 -1.50
N TYR A 119 1.78 0.09 -2.27
CA TYR A 119 0.62 -0.62 -1.72
C TYR A 119 0.96 -2.06 -1.28
N ALA A 120 1.94 -2.70 -1.92
CA ALA A 120 2.41 -4.02 -1.47
C ALA A 120 3.07 -3.93 -0.09
N VAL A 121 3.94 -2.93 0.12
CA VAL A 121 4.60 -2.72 1.42
C VAL A 121 3.58 -2.27 2.47
N HIS A 122 2.67 -1.36 2.10
CA HIS A 122 1.57 -0.91 2.94
C HIS A 122 0.73 -2.08 3.48
N ASP A 123 0.21 -2.94 2.59
CA ASP A 123 -0.64 -4.05 3.01
C ASP A 123 0.13 -5.08 3.84
N THR A 124 1.40 -5.33 3.49
CA THR A 124 2.29 -6.17 4.31
C THR A 124 2.37 -5.64 5.74
N LEU A 125 2.66 -4.35 5.91
CA LEU A 125 2.76 -3.73 7.22
C LEU A 125 1.42 -3.81 7.96
N ARG A 126 0.33 -3.43 7.31
CA ARG A 126 -1.02 -3.38 7.90
C ARG A 126 -1.38 -4.66 8.65
N PHE A 127 -1.10 -5.84 8.07
CA PHE A 127 -1.36 -7.12 8.75
C PHE A 127 -0.57 -7.30 10.05
N PHE A 128 0.72 -6.97 10.07
CA PHE A 128 1.58 -7.22 11.23
C PHE A 128 1.50 -6.14 12.33
N VAL A 129 1.08 -4.93 11.96
CA VAL A 129 1.02 -3.77 12.87
C VAL A 129 -0.38 -3.20 13.09
N ALA A 130 -1.45 -3.90 12.67
CA ALA A 130 -2.84 -3.50 12.87
C ALA A 130 -3.11 -3.07 14.33
N ASN A 131 -2.73 -3.93 15.28
CA ASN A 131 -2.92 -3.69 16.72
C ASN A 131 -1.70 -3.04 17.40
N LYS A 132 -0.79 -2.43 16.62
CA LYS A 132 0.46 -1.84 17.11
C LYS A 132 0.60 -0.39 16.62
N PRO A 133 -0.24 0.54 17.09
CA PRO A 133 -0.27 1.92 16.59
C PRO A 133 1.02 2.71 16.91
N ASN A 134 1.86 2.23 17.83
CA ASN A 134 3.13 2.87 18.20
C ASN A 134 4.37 2.04 17.80
N ALA A 135 4.22 1.11 16.85
CA ALA A 135 5.30 0.22 16.43
C ALA A 135 6.52 0.99 15.89
N VAL A 136 7.71 0.40 16.08
CA VAL A 136 8.94 0.80 15.37
C VAL A 136 9.18 -0.20 14.25
N ILE A 137 9.28 0.29 13.03
CA ILE A 137 9.50 -0.49 11.81
C ILE A 137 10.91 -0.21 11.33
N VAL A 138 11.67 -1.26 11.06
CA VAL A 138 13.08 -1.14 10.62
C VAL A 138 13.21 -1.76 9.24
N ASP A 139 13.79 -1.00 8.31
CA ASP A 139 14.12 -1.45 6.97
C ASP A 139 15.61 -1.20 6.70
N PHE A 140 16.40 -2.27 6.74
CA PHE A 140 17.85 -2.21 6.56
C PHE A 140 18.29 -2.27 5.09
N PHE A 141 17.35 -2.35 4.15
CA PHE A 141 17.56 -2.30 2.71
C PHE A 141 16.55 -1.33 2.07
N ALA A 142 16.47 -0.12 2.62
CA ALA A 142 15.39 0.81 2.29
C ALA A 142 15.38 1.24 0.81
N GLY A 143 16.54 1.27 0.17
CA GLY A 143 16.71 1.65 -1.23
C GLY A 143 15.99 2.97 -1.51
N SER A 144 14.95 2.94 -2.34
CA SER A 144 14.13 4.12 -2.67
C SER A 144 13.35 4.75 -1.51
N GLY A 145 13.23 4.13 -0.33
CA GLY A 145 12.47 4.66 0.81
C GLY A 145 10.97 4.36 0.75
N THR A 146 10.58 3.20 0.20
CA THR A 146 9.17 2.80 0.07
C THR A 146 8.53 2.51 1.44
N THR A 147 9.30 1.97 2.38
CA THR A 147 8.78 1.56 3.70
C THR A 147 8.32 2.73 4.55
N LEU A 148 9.11 3.80 4.71
CA LEU A 148 8.66 4.99 5.43
C LEU A 148 7.40 5.60 4.79
N HIS A 149 7.36 5.64 3.45
CA HIS A 149 6.20 6.14 2.73
C HIS A 149 4.94 5.33 3.07
N ALA A 150 5.03 4.00 3.08
CA ALA A 150 3.92 3.12 3.48
C ALA A 150 3.51 3.31 4.95
N VAL A 151 4.48 3.51 5.86
CA VAL A 151 4.20 3.81 7.28
C VAL A 151 3.44 5.12 7.45
N ASN A 152 3.84 6.16 6.71
CA ASN A 152 3.17 7.46 6.77
C ASN A 152 1.73 7.39 6.26
N LEU A 153 1.50 6.63 5.17
CA LEU A 153 0.15 6.38 4.66
C LEU A 153 -0.70 5.68 5.73
N LEU A 154 -0.18 4.61 6.32
CA LEU A 154 -0.90 3.84 7.34
C LEU A 154 -1.26 4.69 8.56
N ASN A 155 -0.33 5.51 9.05
CA ASN A 155 -0.59 6.44 10.16
C ASN A 155 -1.63 7.51 9.79
N ALA A 156 -1.67 7.96 8.54
CA ALA A 156 -2.64 8.95 8.08
C ALA A 156 -4.06 8.37 7.99
N GLU A 157 -4.19 7.08 7.68
CA GLU A 157 -5.46 6.37 7.63
C GLU A 157 -6.00 6.07 9.03
N ASP A 158 -5.18 5.53 9.93
CA ASP A 158 -5.64 4.98 11.21
C ASP A 158 -5.31 5.83 12.45
N GLY A 159 -4.69 7.00 12.25
CA GLY A 159 -4.26 7.89 13.34
C GLY A 159 -3.10 7.33 14.19
N GLY A 160 -2.43 6.28 13.69
CA GLY A 160 -1.27 5.69 14.32
C GLY A 160 -0.07 6.65 14.45
N LYS A 161 0.88 6.26 15.29
CA LYS A 161 2.13 6.96 15.58
C LYS A 161 3.33 6.04 15.38
N ARG A 162 3.25 5.18 14.37
CA ARG A 162 4.31 4.23 14.03
C ARG A 162 5.52 5.00 13.53
N ARG A 163 6.71 4.56 13.93
CA ARG A 163 8.00 5.16 13.55
C ARG A 163 8.72 4.23 12.59
N CYS A 164 9.51 4.78 11.67
CA CYS A 164 10.30 4.01 10.72
C CYS A 164 11.79 4.39 10.83
N ILE A 165 12.66 3.39 10.90
CA ILE A 165 14.11 3.54 10.77
C ILE A 165 14.51 2.89 9.44
N MET A 166 15.08 3.69 8.54
CA MET A 166 15.55 3.22 7.24
C MET A 166 17.07 3.25 7.20
N VAL A 167 17.67 2.17 6.73
CA VAL A 167 19.11 2.10 6.42
C VAL A 167 19.25 1.77 4.94
N THR A 168 20.10 2.53 4.27
CA THR A 168 20.47 2.31 2.86
C THR A 168 21.92 2.74 2.68
N ASN A 169 22.61 2.10 1.74
CA ASN A 169 23.88 2.62 1.25
C ASN A 169 23.64 3.84 0.34
N ASN A 170 24.73 4.50 -0.07
CA ASN A 170 24.72 5.61 -1.03
C ASN A 170 25.46 5.26 -2.31
N GLU A 171 25.28 4.03 -2.81
CA GLU A 171 25.93 3.57 -4.05
C GLU A 171 25.40 4.31 -5.28
N VAL A 172 26.20 4.35 -6.33
CA VAL A 172 25.82 4.85 -7.66
C VAL A 172 25.71 3.68 -8.62
N GLY A 173 24.94 3.82 -9.70
CA GLY A 173 24.88 2.80 -10.75
C GLY A 173 26.18 2.70 -11.54
N GLU A 174 26.47 1.53 -12.12
CA GLU A 174 27.73 1.23 -12.83
C GLU A 174 28.10 2.27 -13.90
N ALA A 175 27.12 2.76 -14.67
CA ALA A 175 27.36 3.78 -15.70
C ALA A 175 27.82 5.12 -15.08
N THR A 176 27.15 5.54 -14.00
CA THR A 176 27.49 6.77 -13.26
C THR A 176 28.84 6.63 -12.56
N GLU A 177 29.15 5.45 -12.01
CA GLU A 177 30.43 5.14 -11.41
C GLU A 177 31.60 5.35 -12.38
N ARG A 178 31.47 4.81 -13.60
CA ARG A 178 32.47 4.99 -14.67
C ARG A 178 32.64 6.45 -15.06
N GLU A 179 31.54 7.20 -15.16
CA GLU A 179 31.57 8.62 -15.50
C GLU A 179 32.26 9.46 -14.43
N LEU A 180 31.91 9.26 -13.16
CA LEU A 180 32.50 9.97 -12.03
C LEU A 180 33.99 9.65 -11.88
N THR A 181 34.35 8.38 -12.02
CA THR A 181 35.75 7.94 -11.97
C THR A 181 36.56 8.56 -13.12
N ALA A 182 36.02 8.61 -14.34
CA ALA A 182 36.67 9.26 -15.48
C ALA A 182 36.88 10.77 -15.27
N LYS A 183 36.02 11.41 -14.47
CA LYS A 183 36.14 12.82 -14.05
C LYS A 183 37.06 13.01 -12.83
N GLY A 184 37.59 11.94 -12.25
CA GLY A 184 38.50 11.97 -11.10
C GLY A 184 37.83 11.97 -9.73
N PHE A 185 36.50 11.82 -9.67
CA PHE A 185 35.76 11.70 -8.41
C PHE A 185 35.79 10.27 -7.88
N LYS A 186 35.67 10.13 -6.56
CA LYS A 186 35.73 8.86 -5.82
C LYS A 186 34.64 8.83 -4.73
N PRO A 187 34.27 7.63 -4.25
CA PRO A 187 33.32 7.51 -3.13
C PRO A 187 33.74 8.38 -1.95
N GLY A 188 32.80 9.15 -1.41
CA GLY A 188 33.04 10.17 -0.39
C GLY A 188 33.14 11.61 -0.91
N ASP A 189 33.43 11.83 -2.19
CA ASP A 189 33.38 13.16 -2.80
C ASP A 189 31.93 13.63 -2.93
N GLU A 190 31.69 14.93 -2.81
CA GLU A 190 30.32 15.49 -2.77
C GLU A 190 29.56 15.22 -4.08
N GLU A 191 30.22 15.32 -5.22
CA GLU A 191 29.68 15.01 -6.54
C GLU A 191 29.25 13.54 -6.67
N TRP A 192 29.99 12.64 -6.02
CA TRP A 192 29.65 11.23 -5.97
C TRP A 192 28.46 10.99 -5.06
N GLU A 193 28.53 11.50 -3.83
CA GLU A 193 27.51 11.27 -2.82
C GLU A 193 26.15 11.84 -3.26
N ASN A 194 26.12 12.97 -3.96
CA ASN A 194 24.90 13.62 -4.44
C ASN A 194 24.15 12.82 -5.51
N LEU A 195 24.81 11.84 -6.16
CA LEU A 195 24.21 10.95 -7.15
C LEU A 195 23.88 9.56 -6.60
N GLY A 196 24.28 9.26 -5.35
CA GLY A 196 24.03 7.96 -4.74
C GLY A 196 22.57 7.73 -4.31
N ILE A 197 22.19 6.47 -4.11
CA ILE A 197 20.81 6.07 -3.78
C ILE A 197 20.22 6.86 -2.60
N ALA A 198 20.99 7.06 -1.53
CA ALA A 198 20.49 7.75 -0.33
C ALA A 198 20.14 9.20 -0.64
N ARG A 199 21.08 9.98 -1.21
CA ARG A 199 20.89 11.42 -1.44
C ARG A 199 20.08 11.75 -2.68
N TYR A 200 20.19 10.94 -3.74
CA TYR A 200 19.57 11.23 -5.03
C TYR A 200 18.15 10.66 -5.18
N VAL A 201 17.83 9.62 -4.40
CA VAL A 201 16.55 8.89 -4.50
C VAL A 201 15.79 8.83 -3.18
N ASN A 202 16.40 8.27 -2.13
CA ASN A 202 15.72 7.99 -0.86
C ASN A 202 15.30 9.27 -0.12
N TRP A 203 16.25 10.17 0.14
CA TRP A 203 15.99 11.41 0.87
C TRP A 203 15.00 12.29 0.10
N PRO A 204 15.16 12.50 -1.23
CA PRO A 204 14.21 13.30 -1.98
C PRO A 204 12.81 12.69 -2.03
N ARG A 205 12.66 11.35 -2.18
CA ARG A 205 11.34 10.69 -2.07
C ARG A 205 10.74 10.89 -0.69
N THR A 206 11.55 10.73 0.36
CA THR A 206 11.13 10.91 1.75
C THR A 206 10.58 12.31 1.96
N VAL A 207 11.38 13.33 1.65
CA VAL A 207 10.97 14.74 1.76
C VAL A 207 9.72 15.00 0.93
N ALA A 208 9.69 14.57 -0.31
CA ALA A 208 8.56 14.83 -1.22
C ALA A 208 7.26 14.19 -0.73
N SER A 209 7.31 12.97 -0.18
CA SER A 209 6.12 12.34 0.42
C SER A 209 5.61 13.06 1.67
N ILE A 210 6.51 13.67 2.43
CA ILE A 210 6.18 14.41 3.66
C ILE A 210 5.60 15.77 3.32
N THR A 211 6.21 16.51 2.40
CA THR A 211 5.81 17.88 2.04
C THR A 211 4.66 17.94 1.05
N GLY A 212 4.43 16.87 0.27
CA GLY A 212 3.50 16.89 -0.86
C GLY A 212 4.03 17.66 -2.08
N LEU A 213 5.32 18.04 -2.07
CA LEU A 213 5.99 18.74 -3.16
C LEU A 213 7.02 17.83 -3.82
N ASP A 214 7.11 17.86 -5.15
CA ASP A 214 8.16 17.15 -5.88
C ASP A 214 9.54 17.82 -5.67
N VAL A 215 10.59 17.20 -6.21
CA VAL A 215 11.96 17.74 -6.14
C VAL A 215 12.16 19.08 -6.84
N LYS A 216 11.16 19.58 -7.59
CA LYS A 216 11.14 20.90 -8.22
C LYS A 216 10.28 21.90 -7.42
N GLY A 217 9.76 21.50 -6.26
CA GLY A 217 8.92 22.30 -5.39
C GLY A 217 7.46 22.41 -5.85
N GLN A 218 7.01 21.57 -6.77
CA GLN A 218 5.66 21.61 -7.31
C GLN A 218 4.72 20.63 -6.58
N PRO A 219 3.45 20.99 -6.34
CA PRO A 219 2.48 20.07 -5.74
C PRO A 219 2.37 18.75 -6.52
N ILE A 220 2.50 17.63 -5.81
CA ILE A 220 2.43 16.30 -6.42
C ILE A 220 0.98 15.99 -6.81
N LYS A 221 0.78 15.64 -8.08
CA LYS A 221 -0.55 15.34 -8.62
C LYS A 221 -1.00 13.90 -8.36
N GLY A 222 -2.23 13.76 -7.91
CA GLY A 222 -2.95 12.50 -7.79
C GLY A 222 -3.24 12.14 -6.34
N GLU A 223 -3.77 10.94 -6.18
CA GLU A 223 -4.37 10.47 -4.94
C GLU A 223 -3.71 9.15 -4.50
N TYR A 224 -3.48 8.99 -3.20
CA TYR A 224 -3.17 7.70 -2.59
C TYR A 224 -4.46 6.89 -2.44
N LEU A 225 -4.38 5.61 -2.77
CA LEU A 225 -5.42 4.65 -2.39
C LEU A 225 -5.27 4.33 -0.91
N THR A 226 -6.39 4.33 -0.18
CA THR A 226 -6.41 3.88 1.21
C THR A 226 -7.09 2.53 1.36
N TYR A 227 -6.91 1.87 2.50
CA TYR A 227 -7.72 0.69 2.86
C TYR A 227 -9.10 1.05 3.43
N LEU A 228 -9.37 2.34 3.66
CA LEU A 228 -10.64 2.84 4.19
C LEU A 228 -11.64 3.06 3.07
N THR A 229 -12.92 2.96 3.41
CA THR A 229 -14.02 3.37 2.55
C THR A 229 -14.76 4.55 3.17
N THR A 230 -15.35 5.37 2.31
CA THR A 230 -16.26 6.43 2.73
C THR A 230 -17.60 6.25 2.02
N GLU A 231 -18.66 6.66 2.70
CA GLU A 231 -19.99 6.69 2.13
C GLU A 231 -20.10 7.90 1.19
N LYS A 232 -20.45 7.63 -0.07
CA LYS A 232 -20.69 8.67 -1.07
C LYS A 232 -22.11 8.54 -1.62
N GLU A 233 -22.81 9.67 -1.65
CA GLU A 233 -24.06 9.78 -2.40
C GLU A 233 -23.78 9.95 -3.89
N SER A 234 -24.33 9.05 -4.69
CA SER A 234 -24.15 8.98 -6.13
C SER A 234 -25.52 8.99 -6.83
N ASN A 235 -25.55 9.59 -8.02
CA ASN A 235 -26.72 9.52 -8.90
C ASN A 235 -26.82 8.14 -9.54
N ARG A 236 -28.06 7.64 -9.67
CA ARG A 236 -28.36 6.41 -10.41
C ARG A 236 -27.99 6.57 -11.90
N ARG A 237 -27.58 5.48 -12.53
CA ARG A 237 -27.05 5.47 -13.91
C ARG A 237 -28.14 5.02 -14.87
N PHE A 238 -28.26 5.72 -16.01
CA PHE A 238 -29.30 5.45 -17.00
C PHE A 238 -28.68 5.27 -18.39
N GLN A 239 -29.06 4.20 -19.07
CA GLN A 239 -28.63 3.89 -20.43
C GLN A 239 -29.85 3.68 -21.33
N GLN A 240 -29.92 4.42 -22.43
CA GLN A 240 -30.94 4.23 -23.46
C GLN A 240 -30.45 3.24 -24.52
N ILE A 241 -31.30 2.29 -24.90
CA ILE A 241 -31.07 1.34 -26.00
C ILE A 241 -32.15 1.53 -27.06
N SER A 242 -31.82 2.11 -28.21
CA SER A 242 -32.81 2.53 -29.21
C SER A 242 -33.04 1.54 -30.35
N PHE A 243 -32.24 0.48 -30.44
CA PHE A 243 -32.32 -0.50 -31.54
C PHE A 243 -33.21 -1.71 -31.23
N VAL A 244 -33.56 -1.92 -29.96
CA VAL A 244 -34.52 -2.95 -29.55
C VAL A 244 -35.92 -2.38 -29.74
N LYS A 245 -36.68 -2.92 -30.69
CA LYS A 245 -37.99 -2.38 -31.10
C LYS A 245 -39.14 -3.38 -31.01
N ASP A 246 -38.83 -4.68 -31.01
CA ASP A 246 -39.82 -5.76 -30.99
C ASP A 246 -39.24 -6.90 -30.15
N TYR A 247 -39.17 -6.67 -28.84
CA TYR A 247 -38.66 -7.67 -27.90
C TYR A 247 -39.59 -8.90 -27.83
N SER A 248 -40.90 -8.68 -27.97
CA SER A 248 -41.92 -9.73 -27.92
C SER A 248 -41.77 -10.80 -29.01
N SER A 249 -41.22 -10.45 -30.18
CA SER A 249 -41.04 -11.42 -31.27
C SER A 249 -39.76 -12.25 -31.18
N LEU A 250 -38.86 -11.91 -30.27
CA LEU A 250 -37.64 -12.69 -30.02
C LEU A 250 -37.98 -14.02 -29.35
N ASN A 251 -37.27 -15.07 -29.73
CA ASN A 251 -37.35 -16.33 -29.00
C ASN A 251 -36.57 -16.26 -27.67
N LEU A 252 -36.84 -17.19 -26.76
CA LEU A 252 -36.20 -17.23 -25.43
C LEU A 252 -34.67 -17.21 -25.47
N SER A 253 -34.04 -17.82 -26.48
CA SER A 253 -32.58 -17.81 -26.62
C SER A 253 -32.07 -16.40 -26.96
N GLU A 254 -32.72 -15.73 -27.91
CA GLU A 254 -32.38 -14.36 -28.32
C GLU A 254 -32.61 -13.36 -27.18
N LYS A 255 -33.69 -13.54 -26.40
CA LYS A 255 -33.97 -12.76 -25.18
C LYS A 255 -32.86 -12.89 -24.16
N LYS A 256 -32.39 -14.12 -23.90
CA LYS A 256 -31.28 -14.42 -22.99
C LYS A 256 -29.97 -13.79 -23.44
N ASP A 257 -29.67 -13.85 -24.74
CA ASP A 257 -28.47 -13.23 -25.29
C ASP A 257 -28.53 -11.71 -25.24
N LEU A 258 -29.70 -11.11 -25.51
CA LEU A 258 -29.90 -9.67 -25.42
C LEU A 258 -29.72 -9.17 -23.98
N VAL A 259 -30.37 -9.79 -23.00
CA VAL A 259 -30.23 -9.40 -21.58
C VAL A 259 -28.79 -9.57 -21.10
N ALA A 260 -28.11 -10.65 -21.50
CA ALA A 260 -26.70 -10.85 -21.18
C ALA A 260 -25.83 -9.75 -21.81
N MET A 261 -26.09 -9.36 -23.06
CA MET A 261 -25.36 -8.26 -23.71
C MET A 261 -25.60 -6.92 -23.00
N LEU A 262 -26.86 -6.59 -22.70
CA LEU A 262 -27.25 -5.33 -22.05
C LEU A 262 -26.66 -5.20 -20.65
N SER A 263 -26.72 -6.27 -19.86
CA SER A 263 -26.13 -6.33 -18.51
C SER A 263 -24.62 -6.59 -18.50
N LYS A 264 -23.96 -6.66 -19.67
CA LYS A 264 -22.54 -7.04 -19.81
C LYS A 264 -22.20 -8.37 -19.12
N GLY A 265 -23.14 -9.30 -19.15
CA GLY A 265 -23.07 -10.65 -18.60
C GLY A 265 -23.26 -10.74 -17.09
N THR A 266 -23.71 -9.66 -16.44
CA THR A 266 -23.91 -9.62 -14.99
C THR A 266 -25.18 -10.40 -14.61
N ILE A 267 -26.26 -10.23 -15.37
CA ILE A 267 -27.51 -10.97 -15.17
C ILE A 267 -27.37 -12.36 -15.82
N ALA A 268 -27.67 -13.41 -15.05
CA ALA A 268 -27.57 -14.79 -15.51
C ALA A 268 -28.61 -15.09 -16.60
N LYS A 269 -28.22 -15.80 -17.67
CA LYS A 269 -29.17 -16.22 -18.71
C LYS A 269 -30.30 -17.11 -18.19
N SER A 270 -30.11 -17.77 -17.05
CA SER A 270 -31.13 -18.63 -16.43
C SER A 270 -32.25 -17.85 -15.75
N SER A 271 -32.05 -16.58 -15.40
CA SER A 271 -33.05 -15.74 -14.72
C SER A 271 -33.96 -14.98 -15.69
N VAL A 272 -33.82 -15.21 -17.01
CA VAL A 272 -34.68 -14.59 -18.04
C VAL A 272 -35.79 -15.55 -18.41
N GLU A 273 -37.02 -15.15 -18.10
CA GLU A 273 -38.26 -15.84 -18.47
C GLU A 273 -38.73 -15.39 -19.88
N ASP A 274 -39.57 -16.19 -20.53
CA ASP A 274 -39.98 -15.91 -21.93
C ASP A 274 -41.01 -14.77 -22.00
N ASP A 275 -41.81 -14.58 -20.97
CA ASP A 275 -42.81 -13.52 -20.84
C ASP A 275 -42.28 -12.26 -20.13
N ALA A 276 -40.98 -12.19 -19.82
CA ALA A 276 -40.38 -11.06 -19.12
C ALA A 276 -40.36 -9.78 -19.98
N SER A 277 -41.25 -8.84 -19.71
CA SER A 277 -41.27 -7.50 -20.35
C SER A 277 -40.30 -6.50 -19.70
N TYR A 278 -39.81 -6.81 -18.51
CA TYR A 278 -38.75 -6.09 -17.80
C TYR A 278 -38.04 -7.02 -16.83
N ILE A 279 -36.93 -6.57 -16.26
CA ILE A 279 -36.15 -7.29 -15.25
C ILE A 279 -35.75 -6.31 -14.14
N VAL A 280 -35.91 -6.72 -12.89
CA VAL A 280 -35.35 -6.05 -11.71
C VAL A 280 -34.48 -7.05 -10.97
N ASP A 281 -33.16 -6.88 -11.06
CA ASP A 281 -32.18 -7.77 -10.43
C ASP A 281 -31.45 -7.06 -9.29
N ASN A 282 -31.87 -7.36 -8.07
CA ASN A 282 -31.29 -6.79 -6.85
C ASN A 282 -29.86 -7.26 -6.58
N ASP A 283 -29.52 -8.49 -6.98
CA ASP A 283 -28.18 -9.04 -6.77
C ASP A 283 -27.13 -8.28 -7.59
N SER A 284 -27.45 -7.95 -8.84
CA SER A 284 -26.59 -7.13 -9.69
C SER A 284 -26.83 -5.62 -9.53
N ALA A 285 -27.87 -5.21 -8.80
CA ALA A 285 -28.34 -3.83 -8.71
C ALA A 285 -28.71 -3.20 -10.08
N ILE A 286 -29.24 -4.00 -11.02
CA ILE A 286 -29.59 -3.59 -12.38
C ILE A 286 -31.08 -3.78 -12.63
N ALA A 287 -31.74 -2.79 -13.23
CA ALA A 287 -33.08 -2.93 -13.79
C ALA A 287 -33.09 -2.64 -15.29
N ILE A 288 -33.82 -3.46 -16.05
CA ILE A 288 -33.90 -3.39 -17.51
C ILE A 288 -35.36 -3.34 -17.94
N LEU A 289 -35.79 -2.26 -18.60
CA LEU A 289 -37.06 -2.24 -19.34
C LEU A 289 -36.82 -2.79 -20.74
N LEU A 290 -37.48 -3.90 -21.09
CA LEU A 290 -37.28 -4.60 -22.36
C LEU A 290 -38.37 -4.26 -23.38
N ASP A 291 -39.60 -4.02 -22.90
CA ASP A 291 -40.74 -3.59 -23.69
C ASP A 291 -41.33 -2.28 -23.13
N GLU A 292 -41.49 -1.27 -23.98
CA GLU A 292 -42.07 0.03 -23.62
C GLU A 292 -43.51 -0.09 -23.11
N ALA A 293 -44.26 -1.12 -23.53
CA ALA A 293 -45.64 -1.34 -23.08
C ALA A 293 -45.75 -1.64 -21.58
N ALA A 294 -44.69 -2.21 -20.98
CA ALA A 294 -44.64 -2.56 -19.56
C ALA A 294 -44.05 -1.45 -18.68
N ALA A 295 -43.86 -0.24 -19.21
CA ALA A 295 -43.19 0.84 -18.49
C ALA A 295 -43.91 1.26 -17.20
N SER A 296 -45.24 1.17 -17.14
CA SER A 296 -46.01 1.49 -15.92
C SER A 296 -45.76 0.44 -14.84
N ASP A 297 -45.98 -0.84 -15.16
CA ASP A 297 -45.79 -1.96 -14.23
C ASP A 297 -44.33 -2.02 -13.73
N TRP A 298 -43.38 -1.72 -14.60
CA TRP A 298 -41.96 -1.64 -14.24
C TRP A 298 -41.65 -0.52 -13.25
N LEU A 299 -42.29 0.65 -13.36
CA LEU A 299 -42.13 1.73 -12.39
C LEU A 299 -42.70 1.35 -11.03
N ASP A 300 -43.86 0.68 -11.01
CA ASP A 300 -44.50 0.23 -9.78
C ASP A 300 -43.62 -0.81 -9.05
N GLU A 301 -42.99 -1.74 -9.79
CA GLU A 301 -42.07 -2.72 -9.19
C GLU A 301 -40.77 -2.09 -8.66
N LEU A 302 -40.34 -0.98 -9.26
CA LEU A 302 -39.17 -0.24 -8.81
C LEU A 302 -39.41 0.56 -7.53
N GLU A 303 -40.67 0.80 -7.12
CA GLU A 303 -40.96 1.51 -5.88
C GLU A 303 -40.33 0.80 -4.66
N GLY A 304 -39.55 1.54 -3.87
CA GLY A 304 -38.85 0.99 -2.70
C GLY A 304 -37.61 0.14 -2.99
N GLN A 305 -37.21 -0.03 -4.26
CA GLN A 305 -36.00 -0.77 -4.64
C GLN A 305 -34.75 0.11 -4.57
N ASP A 306 -34.40 0.56 -3.35
CA ASP A 306 -33.26 1.47 -3.12
C ASP A 306 -31.92 0.91 -3.59
N GLY A 307 -31.80 -0.42 -3.65
CA GLY A 307 -30.60 -1.15 -4.06
C GLY A 307 -30.25 -1.02 -5.55
N ILE A 308 -31.19 -0.66 -6.44
CA ILE A 308 -30.99 -0.67 -7.89
C ILE A 308 -30.25 0.59 -8.38
N ARG A 309 -29.07 0.42 -8.96
CA ARG A 309 -28.17 1.54 -9.31
C ARG A 309 -28.16 1.86 -10.80
N ASP A 310 -28.36 0.84 -11.63
CA ASP A 310 -28.21 0.89 -13.08
C ASP A 310 -29.53 0.58 -13.77
N PHE A 311 -29.99 1.50 -14.62
CA PHE A 311 -31.24 1.41 -15.36
C PHE A 311 -30.95 1.37 -16.85
N ILE A 312 -31.34 0.30 -17.51
CA ILE A 312 -31.22 0.14 -18.95
C ILE A 312 -32.64 0.18 -19.53
N ILE A 313 -32.89 1.13 -20.42
CA ILE A 313 -34.24 1.36 -20.97
C ILE A 313 -34.18 1.13 -22.48
N CYS A 314 -34.78 0.02 -22.91
CA CYS A 314 -34.97 -0.30 -24.33
C CYS A 314 -36.11 0.54 -24.88
N THR A 315 -35.77 1.68 -25.48
CA THR A 315 -36.74 2.55 -26.13
C THR A 315 -36.12 3.38 -27.23
N ALA A 316 -36.84 3.48 -28.35
CA ALA A 316 -36.50 4.43 -29.41
C ALA A 316 -37.03 5.84 -29.12
N ASP A 317 -38.03 5.99 -28.25
CA ASP A 317 -38.62 7.28 -27.88
C ASP A 317 -37.80 7.98 -26.78
N LYS A 318 -37.15 9.07 -27.17
CA LYS A 318 -36.40 9.93 -26.24
C LYS A 318 -37.29 10.61 -25.20
N LYS A 319 -38.56 10.88 -25.52
CA LYS A 319 -39.49 11.50 -24.56
C LYS A 319 -39.82 10.52 -23.45
N LEU A 320 -40.17 9.29 -23.81
CA LEU A 320 -40.39 8.21 -22.85
C LEU A 320 -39.15 7.98 -21.98
N PHE A 321 -37.96 7.84 -22.57
CA PHE A 321 -36.70 7.69 -21.81
C PHE A 321 -36.49 8.79 -20.77
N ASN A 322 -36.64 10.06 -21.18
CA ASN A 322 -36.46 11.19 -20.27
C ASN A 322 -37.54 11.24 -19.17
N SER A 323 -38.77 10.85 -19.49
CA SER A 323 -39.86 10.76 -18.52
C SER A 323 -39.57 9.68 -17.47
N LEU A 324 -39.23 8.46 -17.90
CA LEU A 324 -38.91 7.35 -17.00
C LEU A 324 -37.71 7.67 -16.11
N LYS A 325 -36.63 8.21 -16.71
CA LYS A 325 -35.47 8.68 -15.95
C LYS A 325 -35.85 9.67 -14.86
N ARG A 326 -36.74 10.62 -15.19
CA ARG A 326 -37.20 11.62 -14.23
C ARG A 326 -38.01 10.97 -13.10
N SER A 327 -39.00 10.14 -13.42
CA SER A 327 -39.83 9.45 -12.42
C SER A 327 -38.98 8.59 -11.47
N ILE A 328 -38.05 7.80 -12.01
CA ILE A 328 -37.14 6.97 -11.21
C ILE A 328 -36.24 7.83 -10.32
N SER A 329 -35.73 8.94 -10.85
CA SER A 329 -34.87 9.84 -10.06
C SER A 329 -35.64 10.57 -8.95
N GLU A 330 -36.91 10.91 -9.18
CA GLU A 330 -37.77 11.56 -8.19
C GLU A 330 -38.23 10.57 -7.11
N SER A 331 -38.50 9.31 -7.48
CA SER A 331 -38.95 8.27 -6.55
C SER A 331 -37.81 7.67 -5.71
N LEU A 332 -36.74 7.21 -6.37
CA LEU A 332 -35.65 6.49 -5.71
C LEU A 332 -34.48 7.39 -5.30
N GLY A 333 -34.43 8.64 -5.75
CA GLY A 333 -33.38 9.58 -5.39
C GLY A 333 -31.96 9.10 -5.71
N THR A 334 -31.00 9.58 -4.92
CA THR A 334 -29.61 9.12 -4.93
C THR A 334 -29.47 7.80 -4.18
N PHE A 335 -28.36 7.10 -4.40
CA PHE A 335 -28.00 5.93 -3.59
C PHE A 335 -26.67 6.18 -2.88
N LYS A 336 -26.48 5.49 -1.77
CA LYS A 336 -25.24 5.53 -1.02
C LYS A 336 -24.37 4.32 -1.38
N GLU A 337 -23.11 4.58 -1.69
CA GLU A 337 -22.13 3.54 -1.95
C GLU A 337 -20.87 3.76 -1.11
N GLN A 338 -20.28 2.64 -0.69
CA GLN A 338 -18.95 2.64 -0.09
C GLN A 338 -17.93 2.73 -1.22
N VAL A 339 -17.25 3.87 -1.31
CA VAL A 339 -16.16 4.09 -2.26
C VAL A 339 -14.82 4.10 -1.52
N PRO A 340 -13.72 3.65 -2.15
CA PRO A 340 -12.39 3.78 -1.55
C PRO A 340 -12.13 5.25 -1.19
N MET A 341 -11.79 5.48 0.07
CA MET A 341 -11.30 6.78 0.49
C MET A 341 -9.91 6.99 -0.13
N THR A 342 -9.65 8.21 -0.57
CA THR A 342 -8.34 8.57 -1.11
C THR A 342 -7.77 9.78 -0.38
N LEU A 343 -6.45 9.91 -0.40
CA LEU A 343 -5.75 11.06 0.17
C LEU A 343 -4.96 11.78 -0.91
N SER A 344 -5.10 13.10 -0.99
CA SER A 344 -4.35 13.89 -1.97
C SER A 344 -2.85 13.82 -1.69
N MET A 345 -2.06 13.48 -2.70
CA MET A 345 -0.60 13.43 -2.58
C MET A 345 0.01 14.80 -2.26
N SER A 346 -0.64 15.90 -2.68
CA SER A 346 -0.14 17.25 -2.48
C SER A 346 -0.26 17.75 -1.04
N GLN A 347 -1.06 17.08 -0.19
CA GLN A 347 -1.14 17.39 1.24
C GLN A 347 0.08 16.87 2.01
N GLY A 348 0.80 15.90 1.43
CA GLY A 348 1.91 15.23 2.10
C GLY A 348 1.47 14.47 3.34
N PHE A 349 2.41 14.18 4.23
CA PHE A 349 2.16 13.48 5.48
C PHE A 349 2.71 14.29 6.66
N LYS A 350 1.93 14.40 7.73
CA LYS A 350 2.35 15.07 8.96
C LYS A 350 3.32 14.21 9.75
N THR A 351 4.56 14.18 9.29
CA THR A 351 5.68 13.49 9.94
C THR A 351 6.95 14.34 9.79
N ASN A 352 7.95 14.07 10.62
CA ASN A 352 9.29 14.60 10.48
C ASN A 352 10.24 13.50 9.96
N ALA A 353 11.36 13.93 9.38
CA ALA A 353 12.45 13.05 9.02
C ALA A 353 13.77 13.71 9.37
N ILE A 354 14.75 12.89 9.75
CA ILE A 354 16.14 13.29 9.95
C ILE A 354 17.02 12.26 9.27
N PHE A 355 18.13 12.72 8.71
CA PHE A 355 19.04 11.89 7.94
C PHE A 355 20.39 11.87 8.65
N PHE A 356 20.89 10.67 8.93
CA PHE A 356 22.19 10.46 9.55
C PHE A 356 23.13 9.78 8.56
N LYS A 357 24.41 10.14 8.62
CA LYS A 357 25.48 9.35 8.01
C LYS A 357 26.04 8.42 9.08
N LEU A 358 25.89 7.12 8.89
CA LEU A 358 26.51 6.14 9.77
C LEU A 358 28.01 6.09 9.47
N GLY A 359 28.81 6.23 10.51
CA GLY A 359 30.27 6.15 10.46
C GLY A 359 30.81 5.27 11.59
N PHE A 360 32.12 5.12 11.61
CA PHE A 360 32.82 4.45 12.70
C PHE A 360 33.40 5.48 13.65
N LEU A 361 33.23 5.24 14.95
CA LEU A 361 33.85 6.04 15.99
C LEU A 361 35.18 5.40 16.42
N ASP A 362 36.13 6.24 16.84
CA ASP A 362 37.36 5.74 17.46
C ASP A 362 37.07 5.10 18.81
N LYS A 363 37.55 3.86 19.00
CA LYS A 363 37.29 3.07 20.19
C LYS A 363 37.76 3.80 21.46
N GLN A 364 38.96 4.38 21.45
CA GLN A 364 39.53 5.01 22.65
C GLN A 364 38.80 6.31 23.00
N ALA A 365 38.39 7.08 22.00
CA ALA A 365 37.58 8.29 22.20
C ALA A 365 36.23 7.97 22.85
N VAL A 366 35.59 6.87 22.43
CA VAL A 366 34.34 6.39 23.03
C VAL A 366 34.56 5.97 24.48
N GLN A 367 35.62 5.20 24.78
CA GLN A 367 35.95 4.77 26.15
C GLN A 367 36.24 5.94 27.11
N MET A 368 36.83 7.02 26.59
CA MET A 368 37.08 8.25 27.35
C MET A 368 35.85 9.17 27.44
N GLY A 369 34.69 8.72 26.96
CA GLY A 369 33.44 9.47 26.96
C GLY A 369 33.34 10.59 25.92
N ARG A 370 34.42 10.88 25.17
CA ARG A 370 34.57 12.05 24.30
C ARG A 370 33.65 12.07 23.07
N GLN A 371 32.86 11.03 22.86
CA GLN A 371 31.94 10.87 21.73
C GLN A 371 30.46 10.89 22.17
N PHE A 372 30.14 11.41 23.36
CA PHE A 372 28.76 11.48 23.85
C PHE A 372 27.82 12.22 22.87
N THR A 373 28.29 13.29 22.23
CA THR A 373 27.51 14.06 21.25
C THR A 373 27.03 13.18 20.09
N GLU A 374 27.86 12.23 19.63
CA GLU A 374 27.51 11.28 18.56
C GLU A 374 26.47 10.25 19.00
N MET A 375 26.33 10.01 20.31
CA MET A 375 25.33 9.09 20.86
C MET A 375 23.99 9.74 21.16
N LEU A 376 23.95 11.06 21.31
CA LEU A 376 22.75 11.78 21.68
C LEU A 376 21.55 11.52 20.73
N PRO A 377 21.73 11.43 19.39
CA PRO A 377 20.64 11.05 18.49
C PRO A 377 20.07 9.66 18.77
N LEU A 378 20.89 8.69 19.18
CA LEU A 378 20.44 7.34 19.53
C LEU A 378 19.56 7.36 20.79
N LEU A 379 19.97 8.11 21.82
CA LEU A 379 19.20 8.30 23.05
C LEU A 379 17.87 9.01 22.76
N TRP A 380 17.88 10.02 21.91
CA TRP A 380 16.67 10.71 21.45
C TRP A 380 15.72 9.75 20.70
N MET A 381 16.23 8.93 19.78
CA MET A 381 15.43 7.92 19.06
C MET A 381 14.84 6.86 20.00
N LYS A 382 15.64 6.36 20.96
CA LYS A 382 15.18 5.42 21.98
C LYS A 382 14.11 6.03 22.90
N SER A 383 14.15 7.34 23.11
CA SER A 383 13.17 8.10 23.91
C SER A 383 11.90 8.51 23.16
N GLY A 384 11.75 8.12 21.88
CA GLY A 384 10.55 8.41 21.12
C GLY A 384 10.75 9.32 19.90
N ALA A 385 11.93 9.94 19.76
CA ALA A 385 12.23 10.94 18.73
C ALA A 385 11.28 12.17 18.73
N TYR A 386 10.85 12.61 19.93
CA TYR A 386 10.01 13.79 20.08
C TYR A 386 10.81 15.08 19.87
N GLY A 387 10.21 16.09 19.22
CA GLY A 387 10.87 17.37 18.97
C GLY A 387 12.01 17.30 17.96
N ALA A 388 12.75 18.40 17.81
CA ALA A 388 13.97 18.43 17.00
C ALA A 388 15.07 17.60 17.69
N CYS A 389 15.88 16.87 16.92
CA CYS A 389 17.01 16.14 17.49
C CYS A 389 17.93 17.13 18.23
N PRO A 390 18.20 16.92 19.53
CA PRO A 390 19.01 17.84 20.31
C PRO A 390 20.45 17.85 19.80
N GLN A 391 21.07 19.03 19.84
CA GLN A 391 22.47 19.26 19.52
C GLN A 391 23.16 19.88 20.73
N VAL A 392 24.42 19.50 20.98
CA VAL A 392 25.23 20.02 22.08
C VAL A 392 26.52 20.54 21.46
N ASP A 393 26.64 21.87 21.40
CA ASP A 393 27.83 22.58 20.94
C ASP A 393 28.83 22.69 22.09
N SER A 394 29.65 21.65 22.33
CA SER A 394 30.76 21.79 23.28
C SER A 394 31.84 20.72 23.11
N ASP A 395 33.09 21.17 23.26
CA ASP A 395 34.28 20.31 23.45
C ASP A 395 34.25 19.55 24.80
N SER A 396 33.31 19.89 25.70
CA SER A 396 33.12 19.27 27.01
C SER A 396 31.72 18.69 27.17
N ILE A 397 31.61 17.53 27.81
CA ILE A 397 30.32 16.86 28.03
C ILE A 397 29.61 17.53 29.20
N PRO A 398 28.38 18.04 29.05
CA PRO A 398 27.63 18.60 30.17
C PRO A 398 27.39 17.54 31.24
N ALA A 399 27.55 17.91 32.52
CA ALA A 399 27.33 17.00 33.65
C ALA A 399 25.89 16.46 33.72
N MET A 400 24.94 17.22 33.18
CA MET A 400 23.56 16.81 32.94
C MET A 400 22.95 17.54 31.75
N LEU A 401 21.93 16.93 31.16
CA LEU A 401 21.08 17.48 30.10
C LEU A 401 19.61 17.26 30.46
N ILE A 402 18.83 18.32 30.51
CA ILE A 402 17.38 18.27 30.72
C ILE A 402 16.71 18.75 29.43
N LEU A 403 16.01 17.85 28.72
CA LEU A 403 15.48 18.11 27.38
C LEU A 403 13.95 17.92 27.35
N PRO A 404 13.17 18.87 27.90
CA PRO A 404 11.71 18.74 28.02
C PRO A 404 11.01 18.66 26.66
N GLN A 405 11.49 19.39 25.64
CA GLN A 405 10.94 19.32 24.28
C GLN A 405 11.10 17.93 23.64
N ASN A 406 12.09 17.16 24.11
CA ASN A 406 12.37 15.81 23.66
C ASN A 406 11.87 14.73 24.64
N LYS A 407 11.33 15.15 25.79
CA LYS A 407 10.81 14.31 26.86
C LYS A 407 11.84 13.37 27.50
N PHE A 408 13.12 13.73 27.47
CA PHE A 408 14.15 12.93 28.13
C PHE A 408 15.23 13.78 28.80
N ALA A 409 15.98 13.15 29.71
CA ALA A 409 17.12 13.76 30.37
C ALA A 409 18.28 12.78 30.48
N VAL A 410 19.49 13.30 30.60
CA VAL A 410 20.72 12.52 30.75
C VAL A 410 21.52 13.07 31.93
N LEU A 411 21.90 12.20 32.87
CA LEU A 411 22.87 12.50 33.91
C LEU A 411 24.20 11.84 33.52
N THR A 412 25.24 12.63 33.25
CA THR A 412 26.55 12.09 32.84
C THR A 412 27.54 12.02 34.01
N ASN A 413 27.29 12.78 35.07
CA ASN A 413 28.10 12.80 36.29
C ASN A 413 27.22 12.58 37.53
N GLU A 414 27.40 11.43 38.18
CA GLU A 414 26.63 11.02 39.37
C GLU A 414 26.72 12.02 40.54
N ASN A 415 27.82 12.78 40.64
CA ASN A 415 28.00 13.76 41.70
C ASN A 415 26.97 14.90 41.61
N GLU A 416 26.37 15.12 40.45
CA GLU A 416 25.35 16.14 40.21
C GLU A 416 23.91 15.61 40.39
N PHE A 417 23.73 14.38 40.91
CA PHE A 417 22.40 13.76 41.03
C PHE A 417 21.41 14.61 41.84
N GLY A 418 21.85 15.27 42.91
CA GLY A 418 20.98 16.13 43.71
C GLY A 418 20.37 17.26 42.88
N ALA A 419 21.22 18.04 42.20
CA ALA A 419 20.77 19.11 41.31
C ALA A 419 19.92 18.58 40.14
N PHE A 420 20.26 17.41 39.60
CA PHE A 420 19.50 16.75 38.55
C PHE A 420 18.10 16.36 39.00
N SER A 421 17.97 15.78 40.20
CA SER A 421 16.68 15.39 40.78
C SER A 421 15.80 16.61 41.02
N ASP A 422 16.36 17.69 41.57
CA ASP A 422 15.64 18.95 41.79
C ASP A 422 15.15 19.58 40.47
N ALA A 423 15.99 19.54 39.43
CA ALA A 423 15.61 20.01 38.10
C ALA A 423 14.48 19.18 37.49
N LEU A 424 14.51 17.85 37.66
CA LEU A 424 13.44 16.97 37.19
C LEU A 424 12.14 17.11 37.98
N ALA A 425 12.21 17.45 39.27
CA ALA A 425 11.03 17.68 40.10
C ALA A 425 10.24 18.93 39.66
N THR A 426 10.93 19.90 39.06
CA THR A 426 10.34 21.17 38.58
C THR A 426 10.04 21.18 37.08
N THR A 427 10.61 20.24 36.32
CA THR A 427 10.42 20.13 34.87
C THR A 427 9.35 19.11 34.55
N ASN A 428 8.23 19.58 34.00
CA ASN A 428 7.17 18.69 33.50
C ASN A 428 7.60 18.00 32.19
N ASP A 429 6.90 16.92 31.83
CA ASP A 429 7.01 16.20 30.54
C ASP A 429 8.32 15.43 30.27
N ILE A 430 9.14 15.17 31.29
CA ILE A 430 10.25 14.20 31.18
C ILE A 430 9.70 12.78 31.39
N GLU A 431 9.73 11.96 30.34
CA GLU A 431 9.25 10.58 30.39
C GLU A 431 10.40 9.57 30.55
N THR A 432 11.59 9.89 30.03
CA THR A 432 12.74 8.97 29.99
C THR A 432 14.00 9.60 30.59
N VAL A 433 14.73 8.85 31.42
CA VAL A 433 16.02 9.29 31.97
C VAL A 433 17.13 8.30 31.64
N TYR A 434 18.28 8.81 31.24
CA TYR A 434 19.52 8.05 31.11
C TYR A 434 20.48 8.47 32.22
N ILE A 435 21.09 7.50 32.90
CA ILE A 435 22.08 7.76 33.96
C ILE A 435 23.38 7.06 33.58
N VAL A 436 24.44 7.83 33.39
CA VAL A 436 25.78 7.30 33.12
C VAL A 436 26.43 6.90 34.43
N THR A 437 26.56 5.60 34.67
CA THR A 437 27.19 5.03 35.86
C THR A 437 27.61 3.58 35.64
N ASP A 438 28.74 3.19 36.22
CA ASP A 438 29.20 1.80 36.25
C ASP A 438 28.65 1.04 37.49
N SER A 439 27.95 1.73 38.39
CA SER A 439 27.38 1.17 39.62
C SER A 439 25.91 0.82 39.44
N GLU A 440 25.57 -0.46 39.25
CA GLU A 440 24.17 -0.90 39.20
C GLU A 440 23.40 -0.52 40.47
N ARG A 441 24.05 -0.60 41.64
CA ARG A 441 23.45 -0.20 42.91
C ARG A 441 23.15 1.29 42.93
N GLY A 442 24.12 2.12 42.52
CA GLY A 442 23.96 3.57 42.43
C GLY A 442 22.83 3.95 41.46
N TYR A 443 22.78 3.30 40.29
CA TYR A 443 21.68 3.46 39.35
C TYR A 443 20.31 3.20 39.98
N ARG A 444 20.14 2.06 40.67
CA ARG A 444 18.87 1.72 41.33
C ARG A 444 18.49 2.71 42.44
N GLU A 445 19.45 3.13 43.25
CA GLU A 445 19.24 4.11 44.32
C GLU A 445 18.85 5.50 43.78
N MET A 446 19.46 5.94 42.67
CA MET A 446 19.12 7.19 41.98
C MET A 446 17.72 7.12 41.35
N VAL A 447 17.42 6.07 40.57
CA VAL A 447 16.12 5.91 39.88
C VAL A 447 14.97 5.83 40.88
N ALA A 448 15.15 5.19 42.04
CA ALA A 448 14.11 5.10 43.07
C ALA A 448 13.63 6.46 43.58
N GLN A 449 14.42 7.52 43.41
CA GLN A 449 14.09 8.89 43.80
C GLN A 449 13.47 9.70 42.65
N LEU A 450 13.51 9.20 41.42
CA LEU A 450 12.98 9.88 40.24
C LEU A 450 11.55 9.43 39.92
N ARG A 451 10.69 10.37 39.54
CA ARG A 451 9.31 10.09 39.10
C ARG A 451 9.23 10.09 37.57
N VAL A 452 9.81 9.08 36.95
CA VAL A 452 9.90 8.96 35.49
C VAL A 452 9.36 7.62 35.01
N ARG A 453 8.86 7.59 33.77
CA ARG A 453 8.22 6.39 33.21
C ARG A 453 9.24 5.33 32.83
N ASN A 454 10.35 5.76 32.22
CA ASN A 454 11.43 4.87 31.80
C ASN A 454 12.76 5.40 32.33
N SER A 455 13.66 4.49 32.68
CA SER A 455 15.04 4.81 32.99
C SER A 455 15.98 3.80 32.38
N TYR A 456 17.17 4.24 31.98
CA TYR A 456 18.22 3.38 31.44
C TYR A 456 19.56 3.73 32.08
N GLN A 457 20.30 2.69 32.46
CA GLN A 457 21.71 2.81 32.82
C GLN A 457 22.53 2.88 31.53
N LEU A 458 23.52 3.78 31.51
CA LEU A 458 24.56 3.82 30.50
C LEU A 458 25.90 3.62 31.20
N TYR A 459 26.71 2.65 30.76
CA TYR A 459 28.08 2.49 31.21
C TYR A 459 28.95 3.64 30.71
N ARG A 460 29.99 3.99 31.48
CA ARG A 460 30.95 5.04 31.11
C ARG A 460 31.75 4.65 29.87
N ASP A 461 32.12 3.37 29.77
CA ASP A 461 32.52 2.79 28.49
C ASP A 461 31.27 2.51 27.67
N TYR A 462 30.99 3.39 26.70
CA TYR A 462 29.78 3.24 25.90
C TYR A 462 29.76 1.97 25.05
N LEU A 463 30.89 1.31 24.82
CA LEU A 463 30.92 0.02 24.09
C LEU A 463 30.19 -1.07 24.87
N ASP A 464 30.20 -1.02 26.20
CA ASP A 464 29.52 -2.00 27.03
C ASP A 464 27.99 -1.89 26.89
N ASN A 465 27.47 -0.69 26.59
CA ASN A 465 26.04 -0.47 26.35
C ASN A 465 25.50 -1.17 25.10
N PHE A 466 26.38 -1.44 24.11
CA PHE A 466 25.99 -1.98 22.81
C PHE A 466 26.58 -3.37 22.53
N THR A 467 27.32 -3.94 23.49
CA THR A 467 27.85 -5.29 23.38
C THR A 467 26.75 -6.31 23.66
N ILE A 468 26.42 -7.14 22.68
CA ILE A 468 25.42 -8.22 22.84
C ILE A 468 26.09 -9.38 23.61
N ASN A 469 25.38 -9.96 24.59
CA ASN A 469 25.81 -11.08 25.46
C ASN A 469 26.72 -10.77 26.67
N THR A 470 26.77 -9.51 27.12
CA THR A 470 27.26 -9.16 28.47
C THR A 470 26.08 -8.98 29.44
N LYS A 471 26.24 -9.38 30.71
CA LYS A 471 25.21 -9.13 31.74
C LYS A 471 25.04 -7.61 31.90
N GLY A 472 23.83 -7.11 31.65
CA GLY A 472 23.51 -5.68 31.77
C GLY A 472 23.33 -4.93 30.44
N SER A 473 23.53 -5.59 29.30
CA SER A 473 23.28 -4.99 27.98
C SER A 473 21.78 -4.80 27.73
N ILE A 474 21.44 -3.67 27.08
CA ILE A 474 20.08 -3.24 26.71
C ILE A 474 19.34 -4.28 25.87
#